data_AF-A0A5N5KLU3-F1
#
_entry.id   AF-A0A5N5KLU3-F1
#
_cell.length_a   1.000
_cell.length_b   1.000
_cell.length_c   1.000
_cell.angle_alpha   90.00
_cell.angle_beta   90.00
_cell.angle_gamma   90.00
#
_symmetry.space_group_name_H-M   'P 1'
#
loop_
_entity.id
_entity.type
_entity.pdbx_description
1 polymer ?
#
loop_
_entity_poly.entity_id
_entity_poly.type
_entity_poly.pdbx_seq_one_letter_code
_entity_poly.pdbx_strand_id
1 'polypeptide(L)'
;MISSRFGVNNLPDGYIYFPFAMGPEWDDLRGQEFMPYEEYTRFRERTSLLLSNTYNRLMAQPTERDVELRGEVKAVIGGMEWSELSGYERWIVQLFCKDMIARFGGLNVVDKGLLPMGLMQMLRESRFKWQG
;
A
#
# COMPACT_ATOMS: atom_id res chain seq x y z
N MET A 1 15.23 33.62 37.18
CA MET A 1 13.98 33.21 36.50
C MET A 1 14.11 31.82 35.85
N ILE A 2 15.04 31.58 34.92
CA ILE A 2 15.20 30.25 34.27
C ILE A 2 15.98 29.23 35.13
N SER A 3 17.04 29.67 35.82
CA SER A 3 17.82 28.85 36.75
C SER A 3 16.96 28.34 37.92
N SER A 4 16.11 29.22 38.45
CA SER A 4 15.20 28.93 39.56
C SER A 4 14.07 27.95 39.20
N ARG A 5 13.63 27.92 37.94
CA ARG A 5 12.53 27.05 37.47
C ARG A 5 13.01 25.71 36.91
N PHE A 6 14.17 25.67 36.27
CA PHE A 6 14.62 24.52 35.49
C PHE A 6 15.97 23.93 35.95
N GLY A 7 16.61 24.51 36.97
CA GLY A 7 17.86 23.98 37.55
C GLY A 7 19.07 24.04 36.61
N VAL A 8 19.00 24.81 35.54
CA VAL A 8 20.08 24.92 34.55
C VAL A 8 20.98 26.11 34.90
N ASN A 9 22.25 25.82 35.20
CA ASN A 9 23.23 26.80 35.67
C ASN A 9 24.39 27.04 34.68
N ASN A 10 24.49 26.27 33.59
CA ASN A 10 25.56 26.34 32.61
C ASN A 10 24.99 26.27 31.20
N LEU A 11 24.43 27.38 30.72
CA LEU A 11 24.05 27.52 29.32
C LEU A 11 25.24 28.15 28.58
N PRO A 12 25.78 27.50 27.53
CA PRO A 12 26.78 28.14 26.68
C PRO A 12 26.16 29.39 26.04
N ASP A 13 26.89 30.51 26.05
CA ASP A 13 26.43 31.84 25.60
C ASP A 13 25.87 31.89 24.15
N GLY A 14 25.95 30.79 23.39
CA GLY A 14 25.48 30.68 22.00
C GLY A 14 24.17 29.91 21.77
N TYR A 15 23.54 29.29 22.78
CA TYR A 15 22.36 28.42 22.56
C TYR A 15 21.03 28.95 23.06
N ILE A 16 21.02 30.13 23.66
CA ILE A 16 19.76 30.82 23.90
C ILE A 16 19.61 31.87 22.80
N TYR A 17 18.99 31.47 21.70
CA TYR A 17 18.36 32.41 20.77
C TYR A 17 17.18 33.08 21.50
N PHE A 18 17.46 33.92 22.49
CA PHE A 18 16.56 35.02 22.80
C PHE A 18 16.83 36.07 21.73
N PRO A 19 15.86 36.38 20.85
CA PRO A 19 16.04 37.39 19.84
C PRO A 19 16.06 38.75 20.56
N PHE A 20 17.24 39.18 21.02
CA PHE A 20 17.42 40.50 21.61
C PHE A 20 17.26 41.61 20.55
N ALA A 21 17.15 41.24 19.28
CA ALA A 21 16.75 42.11 18.18
C ALA A 21 15.66 41.41 17.34
N MET A 22 14.46 41.25 17.90
CA MET A 22 13.28 41.07 17.05
C MET A 22 13.10 42.36 16.23
N GLY A 23 13.00 42.23 14.91
CA GLY A 23 12.54 43.34 14.08
C GLY A 23 11.12 43.78 14.48
N PRO A 24 10.58 44.86 13.90
CA PRO A 24 9.26 45.39 14.26
C PRO A 24 8.09 44.41 14.04
N GLU A 25 8.34 43.22 13.47
CA GLU A 25 7.32 42.22 13.18
C GLU A 25 6.71 41.54 14.42
N TRP A 26 7.36 41.64 15.59
CA TRP A 26 6.90 40.99 16.84
C TRP A 26 6.67 41.97 17.99
N ASP A 27 6.48 43.25 17.69
CA ASP A 27 6.31 44.31 18.69
C ASP A 27 5.05 44.16 19.52
N ASP A 28 4.01 43.59 18.92
CA ASP A 28 2.74 43.25 19.55
C ASP A 28 2.87 42.15 20.61
N LEU A 29 3.86 41.25 20.48
CA LEU A 29 4.09 40.14 21.40
C LEU A 29 4.97 40.53 22.62
N ARG A 30 5.53 41.75 22.65
CA ARG A 30 6.40 42.19 23.75
C ARG A 30 5.63 42.31 25.06
N GLY A 31 6.01 41.53 26.06
CA GLY A 31 5.40 41.56 27.41
C GLY A 31 4.12 40.75 27.54
N GLN A 32 3.68 40.03 26.50
CA GLN A 32 2.61 39.05 26.61
C GLN A 32 3.12 37.77 27.29
N GLU A 33 2.27 37.12 28.08
CA GLU A 33 2.56 35.78 28.58
C GLU A 33 2.52 34.77 27.44
N PHE A 34 3.43 33.80 27.46
CA PHE A 34 3.39 32.69 26.52
C PHE A 34 2.11 31.88 26.72
N MET A 35 1.46 31.47 25.63
CA MET A 35 0.20 30.71 25.67
C MET A 35 0.32 29.43 26.54
N PRO A 36 -0.78 28.97 27.17
CA PRO A 36 -0.78 27.75 27.97
C PRO A 36 -0.36 26.52 27.16
N TYR A 37 0.20 25.51 27.86
CA TYR A 37 0.67 24.27 27.22
C TYR A 37 -0.40 23.54 26.40
N GLU A 38 -1.64 23.51 26.90
CA GLU A 38 -2.77 22.90 26.20
C GLU A 38 -3.07 23.61 24.87
N GLU A 39 -2.99 24.95 24.86
CA GLU A 39 -3.20 25.75 23.66
C GLU A 39 -2.06 25.56 22.65
N TYR A 40 -0.82 25.61 23.13
CA TYR A 40 0.38 25.39 22.31
C TYR A 40 0.39 24.03 21.61
N THR A 41 -0.15 23.00 22.25
CA THR A 41 -0.16 21.63 21.70
C THR A 41 -1.40 21.28 20.88
N ARG A 42 -2.45 22.11 20.92
CA ARG A 42 -3.75 21.84 20.30
C ARG A 42 -3.71 21.72 18.78
N PHE A 43 -2.96 22.60 18.12
CA PHE A 43 -2.85 22.64 16.65
C PHE A 43 -1.42 22.34 16.19
N ARG A 44 -0.81 21.28 16.75
CA ARG A 44 0.53 20.88 16.35
C ARG A 44 0.54 20.41 14.89
N GLU A 45 0.84 21.33 13.98
CA GLU A 45 1.06 20.99 12.59
C GLU A 45 2.26 20.04 12.49
N ARG A 46 2.00 18.84 11.98
CA ARG A 46 3.06 17.88 11.67
C ARG A 46 3.55 18.17 10.27
N THR A 47 4.75 18.71 10.14
CA THR A 47 5.40 18.99 8.86
C THR A 47 5.99 17.75 8.17
N SER A 48 5.68 16.54 8.67
CA SER A 48 6.21 15.31 8.10
C SER A 48 5.50 14.96 6.80
N LEU A 49 6.20 15.16 5.69
CA LEU A 49 5.77 14.75 4.35
C LEU A 49 5.43 13.26 4.28
N LEU A 50 6.22 12.39 4.93
CA LEU A 50 5.99 10.95 4.94
C LEU A 50 4.66 10.58 5.60
N LEU A 51 4.32 11.25 6.70
CA LEU A 51 3.08 11.00 7.43
C LEU A 51 1.86 11.47 6.62
N SER A 52 1.95 12.67 6.02
CA SER A 52 0.90 13.20 5.14
C SER A 52 0.64 12.27 3.94
N ASN A 53 1.72 11.83 3.27
CA ASN A 53 1.61 10.89 2.17
C ASN A 53 0.99 9.55 2.59
N THR A 54 1.39 9.02 3.74
CA THR A 54 0.85 7.75 4.25
C THR A 54 -0.63 7.89 4.61
N TYR A 55 -1.01 8.97 5.28
CA TYR A 55 -2.41 9.27 5.61
C TYR A 55 -3.27 9.33 4.34
N ASN A 56 -2.84 10.09 3.33
CA ASN A 56 -3.57 10.20 2.06
C ASN A 56 -3.69 8.85 1.34
N ARG A 57 -2.65 8.00 1.38
CA ARG A 57 -2.70 6.66 0.80
C ARG A 57 -3.67 5.72 1.52
N LEU A 58 -3.74 5.80 2.85
CA LEU A 58 -4.66 4.98 3.65
C LEU A 58 -6.13 5.41 3.50
N MET A 59 -6.37 6.69 3.21
CA MET A 59 -7.71 7.22 2.98
C MET A 59 -8.20 7.04 1.53
N ALA A 60 -7.32 6.66 0.60
CA ALA A 60 -7.68 6.44 -0.79
C ALA A 60 -8.38 5.08 -1.02
N GLN A 61 -9.21 5.00 -2.06
CA GLN A 61 -9.77 3.72 -2.50
C GLN A 61 -8.63 2.76 -2.93
N PRO A 62 -8.55 1.54 -2.38
CA PRO A 62 -7.57 0.55 -2.81
C PRO A 62 -7.75 0.22 -4.29
N THR A 63 -6.66 0.25 -5.06
CA THR A 63 -6.69 -0.22 -6.45
C THR A 63 -6.65 -1.74 -6.47
N GLU A 64 -7.38 -2.34 -7.41
CA GLU A 64 -7.30 -3.79 -7.65
C GLU A 64 -5.85 -4.17 -7.95
N ARG A 65 -5.33 -5.13 -7.19
CA ARG A 65 -3.97 -5.62 -7.37
C ARG A 65 -4.00 -6.84 -8.26
N ASP A 66 -3.27 -6.75 -9.36
CA ASP A 66 -3.13 -7.84 -10.32
C ASP A 66 -2.37 -9.03 -9.71
N VAL A 67 -2.57 -10.20 -10.30
CA VAL A 67 -1.88 -11.43 -9.89
C VAL A 67 -0.47 -11.41 -10.45
N GLU A 68 0.50 -11.54 -9.54
CA GLU A 68 1.90 -11.64 -9.93
C GLU A 68 2.23 -13.06 -10.39
N LEU A 69 2.91 -13.18 -11.54
CA LEU A 69 3.41 -14.46 -12.04
C LEU A 69 4.46 -15.04 -11.09
N ARG A 70 4.10 -16.08 -10.34
CA ARG A 70 4.96 -16.68 -9.31
C ARG A 70 4.85 -18.20 -9.26
N GLY A 71 5.90 -18.82 -8.73
CA GLY A 71 5.94 -20.26 -8.43
C GLY A 71 5.86 -21.15 -9.67
N GLU A 72 5.11 -22.25 -9.56
CA GLU A 72 4.97 -23.28 -10.60
C GLU A 72 4.38 -22.74 -11.90
N VAL A 73 3.52 -21.74 -11.82
CA VAL A 73 2.93 -21.10 -13.01
C VAL A 73 4.03 -20.48 -13.87
N LYS A 74 5.01 -19.80 -13.27
CA LYS A 74 6.15 -19.20 -13.98
C LYS A 74 7.00 -20.22 -14.74
N ALA A 75 7.00 -21.48 -14.32
CA ALA A 75 7.72 -22.55 -15.01
C ALA A 75 6.98 -23.07 -16.26
N VAL A 76 5.69 -22.76 -16.39
CA VAL A 76 4.79 -23.38 -17.38
C VAL A 76 4.31 -22.37 -18.43
N ILE A 77 4.14 -21.09 -18.06
CA ILE A 77 3.72 -20.03 -18.97
C ILE A 77 4.79 -18.94 -19.12
N GLY A 78 5.01 -18.48 -20.34
CA GLY A 78 5.95 -17.39 -20.62
C GLY A 78 5.45 -16.05 -20.08
N GLY A 79 6.36 -15.12 -19.79
CA GLY A 79 5.99 -13.78 -19.31
C GLY A 79 5.18 -12.96 -20.32
N MET A 80 5.39 -13.19 -21.62
CA MET A 80 4.63 -12.55 -22.69
C MET A 80 3.18 -13.07 -22.73
N GLU A 81 3.01 -14.40 -22.75
CA GLU A 81 1.69 -15.06 -22.69
C GLU A 81 0.91 -14.69 -21.42
N TRP A 82 1.60 -14.61 -20.26
CA TRP A 82 1.00 -14.15 -19.01
C TRP A 82 0.45 -12.72 -19.10
N SER A 83 1.15 -11.84 -19.80
CA SER A 83 0.77 -10.43 -19.93
C SER A 83 -0.44 -10.24 -20.84
N GLU A 84 -0.69 -11.18 -21.76
CA GLU A 84 -1.86 -11.18 -22.64
C GLU A 84 -3.14 -11.63 -21.93
N LEU A 85 -3.02 -12.39 -20.83
CA LEU A 85 -4.16 -12.80 -20.02
C LEU A 85 -4.79 -11.60 -19.30
N SER A 86 -6.13 -11.59 -19.23
CA SER A 86 -6.89 -10.70 -18.34
C SER A 86 -6.64 -11.01 -16.87
N GLY A 87 -6.93 -10.06 -15.97
CA GLY A 87 -6.76 -10.28 -14.52
C GLY A 87 -7.54 -11.50 -13.99
N TYR A 88 -8.74 -11.74 -14.53
CA TYR A 88 -9.54 -12.91 -14.19
C TYR A 88 -8.89 -14.23 -14.65
N GLU A 89 -8.36 -14.27 -15.88
CA GLU A 89 -7.67 -15.44 -16.40
C GLU A 89 -6.39 -15.74 -15.62
N ARG A 90 -5.64 -14.70 -15.23
CA ARG A 90 -4.46 -14.86 -14.36
C ARG A 90 -4.83 -15.45 -13.01
N TRP A 91 -5.96 -15.06 -12.43
CA TRP A 91 -6.47 -15.67 -11.20
C TRP A 91 -6.82 -17.16 -11.37
N ILE A 92 -7.51 -17.52 -12.46
CA ILE A 92 -7.83 -18.93 -12.76
C ILE A 92 -6.55 -19.73 -12.90
N VAL A 93 -5.59 -19.27 -13.71
CA VAL A 93 -4.34 -19.98 -13.94
C VAL A 93 -3.56 -20.09 -12.63
N GLN A 94 -3.46 -19.02 -11.84
CA GLN A 94 -2.73 -19.06 -10.57
C GLN A 94 -3.30 -20.06 -9.57
N LEU A 95 -4.63 -20.23 -9.54
CA LEU A 95 -5.30 -21.13 -8.59
C LEU A 95 -5.33 -22.59 -9.07
N PHE A 96 -5.55 -22.81 -10.37
CA PHE A 96 -5.85 -24.14 -10.92
C PHE A 96 -4.74 -24.72 -11.81
N CYS A 97 -3.63 -24.02 -12.03
CA CYS A 97 -2.54 -24.50 -12.91
C CYS A 97 -2.09 -25.93 -12.58
N LYS A 98 -1.94 -26.28 -11.30
CA LYS A 98 -1.54 -27.64 -10.89
C LYS A 98 -2.55 -28.69 -11.32
N ASP A 99 -3.83 -28.44 -11.07
CA ASP A 99 -4.91 -29.36 -11.41
C ASP A 99 -5.07 -29.48 -12.92
N MET A 100 -4.90 -28.37 -13.65
CA MET A 100 -4.94 -28.37 -15.11
C MET A 100 -3.81 -29.21 -15.70
N ILE A 101 -2.59 -29.07 -15.20
CA ILE A 101 -1.46 -29.88 -15.64
C ILE A 101 -1.66 -31.35 -15.28
N ALA A 102 -2.12 -31.66 -14.07
CA ALA A 102 -2.36 -33.04 -13.63
C ALA A 102 -3.45 -33.75 -14.47
N ARG A 103 -4.49 -33.02 -14.89
CA ARG A 103 -5.62 -33.59 -15.64
C ARG A 103 -5.41 -33.59 -17.15
N PHE A 104 -4.77 -32.55 -17.68
CA PHE A 104 -4.70 -32.28 -19.12
C PHE A 104 -3.28 -32.28 -19.68
N GLY A 105 -2.24 -32.42 -18.84
CA GLY A 105 -0.84 -32.43 -19.25
C GLY A 105 -0.25 -31.05 -19.55
N GLY A 106 -1.05 -29.98 -19.49
CA GLY A 106 -0.60 -28.61 -19.73
C GLY A 106 -1.73 -27.59 -19.60
N LEU A 107 -1.40 -26.30 -19.72
CA LEU A 107 -2.37 -25.20 -19.71
C LEU A 107 -3.14 -25.07 -21.04
N ASN A 108 -2.52 -25.46 -22.15
CA ASN A 108 -3.17 -25.54 -23.46
C ASN A 108 -3.94 -26.87 -23.57
N VAL A 109 -5.17 -26.88 -23.05
CA VAL A 109 -6.02 -28.08 -22.96
C VAL A 109 -6.55 -28.55 -24.33
N VAL A 110 -6.65 -27.65 -25.31
CA VAL A 110 -7.30 -27.93 -26.60
C VAL A 110 -6.56 -27.23 -27.74
N ASP A 111 -6.18 -27.99 -28.77
CA ASP A 111 -5.83 -27.42 -30.07
C ASP A 111 -7.09 -26.97 -30.80
N LYS A 112 -7.12 -25.75 -31.36
CA LYS A 112 -8.33 -25.14 -31.96
C LYS A 112 -9.01 -25.99 -33.05
N GLY A 113 -8.31 -26.97 -33.64
CA GLY A 113 -8.86 -27.91 -34.64
C GLY A 113 -9.20 -29.31 -34.10
N LEU A 114 -8.89 -29.60 -32.83
CA LEU A 114 -8.97 -30.92 -32.21
C LEU A 114 -9.68 -30.78 -30.86
N LEU A 115 -10.98 -30.47 -30.87
CA LEU A 115 -11.83 -30.74 -29.71
C LEU A 115 -12.12 -32.23 -29.70
N PRO A 116 -11.40 -33.05 -28.90
CA PRO A 116 -11.62 -34.48 -28.91
C PRO A 116 -13.02 -34.71 -28.34
N MET A 117 -13.81 -35.57 -28.99
CA MET A 117 -15.18 -35.88 -28.59
C MET A 117 -15.29 -36.26 -27.10
N GLY A 118 -14.24 -36.86 -26.54
CA GLY A 118 -14.15 -37.18 -25.10
C GLY A 118 -14.20 -35.95 -24.18
N LEU A 119 -13.54 -34.84 -24.52
CA LEU A 119 -13.60 -33.61 -23.72
C LEU A 119 -14.99 -32.96 -23.79
N MET A 120 -15.64 -32.99 -24.95
CA MET A 120 -17.02 -32.48 -25.09
C MET A 120 -18.01 -33.31 -24.28
N GLN A 121 -17.82 -34.64 -24.23
CA GLN A 121 -18.65 -35.51 -23.42
C GLN A 121 -18.44 -35.26 -21.92
N MET A 122 -17.19 -35.10 -21.47
CA MET A 122 -16.89 -34.75 -20.07
C MET A 122 -17.46 -33.39 -19.65
N LEU A 123 -17.39 -32.36 -20.50
CA LEU A 123 -17.98 -31.04 -20.23
C LEU A 123 -19.51 -31.10 -20.17
N ARG A 124 -20.11 -32.00 -20.96
CA ARG A 124 -21.57 -32.22 -20.98
C ARG A 124 -22.04 -33.01 -19.75
N GLU A 125 -21.20 -33.89 -19.22
CA GLU A 125 -21.46 -34.69 -18.01
C GLU A 125 -21.18 -33.90 -16.72
N SER A 126 -20.24 -32.93 -16.74
CA SER A 126 -19.91 -32.06 -15.61
C SER A 126 -20.97 -30.99 -15.31
N ARG A 127 -22.23 -31.17 -15.75
CA ARG A 127 -23.34 -30.32 -15.37
C ARG A 127 -23.42 -30.23 -13.85
N PHE A 128 -22.93 -29.12 -13.32
CA PHE A 128 -22.97 -28.76 -11.92
C PHE A 128 -24.39 -28.95 -11.38
N LYS A 129 -24.58 -30.00 -10.58
CA LYS A 129 -25.73 -30.11 -9.70
C LYS A 129 -25.40 -29.29 -8.46
N TRP A 130 -25.81 -28.02 -8.46
CA TRP A 130 -25.94 -27.28 -7.21
C TRP A 130 -27.00 -28.00 -6.37
N GLN A 131 -26.57 -28.73 -5.35
CA GLN A 131 -27.47 -29.11 -4.26
C GLN A 131 -27.50 -27.94 -3.30
N GLY A 132 -28.65 -27.25 -3.27
CA GLY A 132 -28.98 -26.28 -2.23
C GLY A 132 -29.36 -26.96 -0.93
#